data_AF-A0A833U809-F1
#
_entry.id   AF-A0A833U809-F1
#
_cell.length_a   1.000
_cell.length_b   1.000
_cell.length_c   1.000
_cell.angle_alpha   90.00
_cell.angle_beta   90.00
_cell.angle_gamma   90.00
#
_symmetry.space_group_name_H-M   'P 1'
#
loop_
_entity.id
_entity.type
_entity.pdbx_description
1 polymer ?
#
loop_
_entity_poly.entity_id
_entity_poly.type
_entity_poly.pdbx_seq_one_letter_code
_entity_poly.pdbx_strand_id
1 'polypeptide(L)'
;MRRVRDRTTPSASAQSVFHNARAQQLYTENFSKCTPIIEHEIFLCELKETILPHIFESRQWLIATLLLLQWTAKPRYKFLNLFRANKLSRERNWLLASVLGFGFLFLLVFLTSILADRLIGPKAVNNPIVKEILLSSDISKAACVAVYCIVTPLLEETVYRGFLLTSISSTMKWQKAVFVSSVIFSAAHFSGENFLQLSIIGCVLGCSYCWTGNLSSSIVIHSLYNALTLMLTLLS
;
A
#
# COMPACT_ATOMS: atom_id res chain seq x y z
N MET A 1 -3.80 36.51 -79.78
CA MET A 1 -3.62 35.30 -78.94
C MET A 1 -3.89 35.64 -77.48
N ARG A 2 -5.04 35.26 -76.91
CA ARG A 2 -5.30 35.29 -75.47
C ARG A 2 -5.82 33.91 -75.05
N ARG A 3 -5.01 33.15 -74.30
CA ARG A 3 -5.44 31.91 -73.63
C ARG A 3 -6.28 32.29 -72.42
N VAL A 4 -7.57 31.95 -72.47
CA VAL A 4 -8.46 31.96 -71.31
C VAL A 4 -7.96 30.88 -70.35
N ARG A 5 -7.65 31.25 -69.10
CA ARG A 5 -7.22 30.35 -68.04
C ARG A 5 -8.49 29.81 -67.38
N ASP A 6 -8.85 28.59 -67.74
CA ASP A 6 -10.02 27.90 -67.20
C ASP A 6 -9.81 27.62 -65.71
N ARG A 7 -10.63 28.22 -64.84
CA ARG A 7 -10.68 27.88 -63.41
C ARG A 7 -11.62 26.69 -63.28
N THR A 8 -11.07 25.48 -63.29
CA THR A 8 -11.81 24.29 -62.90
C THR A 8 -12.19 24.43 -61.42
N THR A 9 -13.48 24.62 -61.16
CA THR A 9 -14.07 24.47 -59.84
C THR A 9 -13.91 23.01 -59.41
N PRO A 10 -13.46 22.71 -58.17
CA PRO A 10 -13.35 21.32 -57.72
C PRO A 10 -14.74 20.65 -57.78
N SER A 11 -14.81 19.43 -58.30
CA SER A 11 -16.07 18.67 -58.35
C SER A 11 -16.63 18.48 -56.94
N ALA A 12 -17.97 18.43 -56.81
CA ALA A 12 -18.65 18.22 -55.52
C ALA A 12 -18.15 16.98 -54.75
N SER A 13 -17.69 15.95 -55.47
CA SER A 13 -17.04 14.77 -54.90
C SER A 13 -15.72 15.09 -54.17
N ALA A 14 -14.86 15.94 -54.74
CA ALA A 14 -13.60 16.33 -54.12
C ALA A 14 -13.84 17.17 -52.84
N GLN A 15 -14.80 18.10 -52.87
CA GLN A 15 -15.17 18.86 -51.67
C GLN A 15 -15.76 17.98 -50.56
N SER A 16 -16.55 16.95 -50.91
CA SER A 16 -17.08 16.00 -49.93
C SER A 16 -15.98 15.17 -49.25
N VAL A 17 -14.97 14.73 -50.01
CA VAL A 17 -13.82 13.96 -49.48
C VAL A 17 -12.95 14.83 -48.57
N PHE A 18 -12.70 16.09 -48.93
CA PHE A 18 -11.95 17.03 -48.08
C PHE A 18 -12.70 17.39 -46.79
N HIS A 19 -14.03 17.56 -46.84
CA HIS A 19 -14.84 17.77 -45.64
C HIS A 19 -14.83 16.56 -44.71
N ASN A 20 -14.88 15.35 -45.28
CA ASN A 20 -14.87 14.11 -44.51
C ASN A 20 -13.50 13.86 -43.86
N ALA A 21 -12.40 14.09 -44.59
CA ALA A 21 -11.04 13.99 -44.05
C ALA A 21 -10.77 15.00 -42.93
N ARG A 22 -11.26 16.25 -43.08
CA ARG A 22 -11.14 17.28 -42.04
C ARG A 22 -11.98 16.96 -40.81
N ALA A 23 -13.19 16.41 -40.99
CA ALA A 23 -14.03 15.95 -39.88
C ALA A 23 -13.38 14.77 -39.13
N GLN A 24 -12.77 13.85 -39.87
CA GLN A 24 -12.09 12.67 -39.32
C GLN A 24 -10.80 13.05 -38.57
N GLN A 25 -10.05 14.05 -39.07
CA GLN A 25 -8.89 14.60 -38.39
C GLN A 25 -9.26 15.39 -37.12
N LEU A 26 -10.35 16.17 -37.16
CA LEU A 26 -10.88 16.84 -35.97
C LEU A 26 -11.39 15.83 -34.93
N TYR A 27 -11.97 14.71 -35.38
CA TYR A 27 -12.40 13.63 -34.50
C TYR A 27 -11.21 12.94 -33.84
N THR A 28 -10.14 12.61 -34.57
CA THR A 28 -8.92 12.01 -33.98
C THR A 28 -8.15 12.99 -33.11
N GLU A 29 -8.07 14.28 -33.45
CA GLU A 29 -7.45 15.29 -32.58
C GLU A 29 -8.26 15.52 -31.30
N ASN A 30 -9.59 15.57 -31.39
CA ASN A 30 -10.44 15.69 -30.20
C ASN A 30 -10.42 14.41 -29.36
N PHE A 31 -10.44 13.23 -29.98
CA PHE A 31 -10.31 11.95 -29.29
C PHE A 31 -8.95 11.83 -28.59
N SER A 32 -7.86 12.22 -29.25
CA SER A 32 -6.50 12.24 -28.67
C SER A 32 -6.33 13.24 -27.52
N LYS A 33 -7.09 14.36 -27.54
CA LYS A 33 -7.14 15.32 -26.42
C LYS A 33 -8.02 14.83 -25.28
N CYS A 34 -9.06 14.07 -25.56
CA CYS A 34 -9.98 13.50 -24.57
C CYS A 34 -9.44 12.22 -23.93
N THR A 35 -8.64 11.39 -24.62
CA THR A 35 -8.05 10.16 -24.07
C THR A 35 -7.29 10.36 -22.76
N PRO A 36 -6.35 11.32 -22.62
CA PRO A 36 -5.67 11.53 -21.34
C PRO A 36 -6.59 12.07 -20.24
N ILE A 37 -7.65 12.80 -20.59
CA ILE A 37 -8.64 13.34 -19.63
C ILE A 37 -9.55 12.21 -19.13
N ILE A 38 -10.00 11.34 -20.04
CA ILE A 38 -10.81 10.16 -19.75
C ILE A 38 -9.99 9.13 -18.97
N GLU A 39 -8.74 8.87 -19.34
CA GLU A 39 -7.84 8.00 -18.56
C GLU A 39 -7.56 8.57 -17.16
N HIS A 40 -7.39 9.89 -17.03
CA HIS A 40 -7.19 10.53 -15.73
C HIS A 40 -8.47 10.52 -14.87
N GLU A 41 -9.64 10.76 -15.46
CA GLU A 41 -10.94 10.66 -14.77
C GLU A 41 -11.26 9.21 -14.38
N ILE A 42 -10.99 8.23 -15.25
CA ILE A 42 -11.13 6.80 -14.94
C ILE A 42 -10.14 6.38 -13.86
N PHE A 43 -8.88 6.81 -13.94
CA PHE A 43 -7.88 6.57 -12.90
C PHE A 43 -8.30 7.19 -11.56
N LEU A 44 -8.79 8.43 -11.55
CA LEU A 44 -9.31 9.06 -10.34
C LEU A 44 -10.57 8.35 -9.83
N CYS A 45 -11.41 7.83 -10.70
CA CYS A 45 -12.62 7.10 -10.34
C CYS A 45 -12.28 5.71 -9.76
N GLU A 46 -11.40 4.93 -10.39
CA GLU A 46 -10.85 3.67 -9.85
C GLU A 46 -10.10 3.91 -8.54
N LEU A 47 -9.28 4.97 -8.45
CA LEU A 47 -8.57 5.32 -7.22
C LEU A 47 -9.55 5.73 -6.10
N LYS A 48 -10.72 6.27 -6.45
CA LYS A 48 -11.76 6.68 -5.50
C LYS A 48 -12.69 5.53 -5.07
N GLU A 49 -13.01 4.62 -5.97
CA GLU A 49 -13.93 3.49 -5.73
C GLU A 49 -13.21 2.24 -5.20
N THR A 50 -11.96 2.01 -5.61
CA THR A 50 -11.20 0.77 -5.32
C THR A 50 -10.14 1.00 -4.24
N ILE A 51 -9.36 2.07 -4.37
CA ILE A 51 -8.22 2.34 -3.47
C ILE A 51 -8.67 3.13 -2.24
N LEU A 52 -9.56 4.11 -2.43
CA LEU A 52 -10.01 4.99 -1.35
C LEU A 52 -10.69 4.24 -0.21
N PRO A 53 -11.57 3.25 -0.41
CA PRO A 53 -12.19 2.49 0.68
C PRO A 53 -11.20 1.63 1.47
N HIS A 54 -10.18 1.06 0.83
CA HIS A 54 -9.10 0.35 1.52
C HIS A 54 -8.16 1.30 2.25
N ILE A 55 -7.90 2.47 1.67
CA ILE A 55 -7.29 3.60 2.39
C ILE A 55 -8.21 4.08 3.52
N PHE A 56 -9.54 3.96 3.38
CA PHE A 56 -10.52 4.43 4.36
C PHE A 56 -10.68 3.47 5.53
N GLU A 57 -10.64 2.16 5.28
CA GLU A 57 -10.51 1.10 6.29
C GLU A 57 -9.20 1.33 7.08
N SER A 58 -8.06 1.49 6.39
CA SER A 58 -6.79 1.92 7.02
C SER A 58 -6.81 3.29 7.69
N ARG A 59 -7.72 4.21 7.29
CA ARG A 59 -7.98 5.48 8.01
C ARG A 59 -8.83 5.29 9.25
N GLN A 60 -9.82 4.39 9.27
CA GLN A 60 -10.56 4.06 10.49
C GLN A 60 -9.59 3.50 11.54
N TRP A 61 -8.62 2.70 11.10
CA TRP A 61 -7.50 2.22 11.91
C TRP A 61 -6.60 3.34 12.42
N LEU A 62 -6.22 4.27 11.54
CA LEU A 62 -5.40 5.42 11.91
C LEU A 62 -6.14 6.34 12.90
N ILE A 63 -7.41 6.63 12.67
CA ILE A 63 -8.25 7.50 13.50
C ILE A 63 -8.53 6.85 14.85
N ALA A 64 -8.87 5.56 14.89
CA ALA A 64 -9.06 4.83 16.15
C ALA A 64 -7.77 4.81 16.97
N THR A 65 -6.62 4.60 16.33
CA THR A 65 -5.32 4.65 17.00
C THR A 65 -4.95 6.07 17.43
N LEU A 66 -5.22 7.10 16.62
CA LEU A 66 -5.02 8.52 16.95
C LEU A 66 -5.93 8.98 18.10
N LEU A 67 -7.16 8.49 18.18
CA LEU A 67 -8.10 8.76 19.28
C LEU A 67 -7.66 8.06 20.58
N LEU A 68 -7.22 6.81 20.49
CA LEU A 68 -6.57 6.10 21.60
C LEU A 68 -5.30 6.84 22.07
N LEU A 69 -4.55 7.40 21.12
CA LEU A 69 -3.39 8.24 21.36
C LEU A 69 -3.73 9.51 22.13
N GLN A 70 -4.70 10.27 21.65
CA GLN A 70 -5.11 11.52 22.29
C GLN A 70 -5.60 11.26 23.71
N TRP A 71 -6.22 10.11 23.92
CA TRP A 71 -6.70 9.69 25.23
C TRP A 71 -5.58 9.23 26.17
N THR A 72 -4.47 8.68 25.64
CA THR A 72 -3.37 8.11 26.45
C THR A 72 -2.11 8.95 26.50
N ALA A 73 -1.93 9.94 25.63
CA ALA A 73 -0.65 10.61 25.43
C ALA A 73 -0.52 11.96 26.14
N LYS A 74 0.49 12.08 27.02
CA LYS A 74 1.05 13.38 27.44
C LYS A 74 1.88 13.99 26.29
N PRO A 75 1.85 15.31 26.08
CA PRO A 75 2.25 15.97 24.82
C PRO A 75 3.78 16.18 24.66
N ARG A 76 4.60 15.16 24.93
CA ARG A 76 6.07 15.35 25.09
C ARG A 76 6.96 14.86 23.95
N TYR A 77 6.43 14.30 22.86
CA TYR A 77 7.22 13.75 21.76
C TYR A 77 7.13 14.60 20.48
N LYS A 78 8.27 15.05 19.95
CA LYS A 78 8.34 15.74 18.64
C LYS A 78 8.42 14.71 17.52
N PHE A 79 7.47 14.75 16.58
CA PHE A 79 7.37 13.84 15.41
C PHE A 79 8.69 13.71 14.61
N LEU A 80 9.50 14.77 14.55
CA LEU A 80 10.77 14.76 13.81
C LEU A 80 11.87 13.88 14.44
N ASN A 81 11.76 13.47 15.70
CA ASN A 81 12.69 12.52 16.33
C ASN A 81 12.36 11.05 16.01
N LEU A 82 11.21 10.76 15.38
CA LEU A 82 10.77 9.40 15.05
C LEU A 82 11.64 8.75 13.96
N PHE A 83 12.05 9.55 12.98
CA PHE A 83 12.95 9.17 11.89
C PHE A 83 14.42 9.39 12.23
N ARG A 84 14.72 9.97 13.40
CA ARG A 84 16.10 10.17 13.85
C ARG A 84 16.62 8.86 14.43
N ALA A 85 17.32 8.12 13.58
CA ALA A 85 18.06 6.93 13.94
C ALA A 85 18.96 7.22 15.16
N ASN A 86 18.76 6.47 16.25
CA ASN A 86 19.45 6.71 17.52
C ASN A 86 20.95 6.38 17.38
N LYS A 87 21.84 6.85 18.28
CA LYS A 87 23.29 6.54 18.15
C LYS A 87 23.57 5.03 18.02
N LEU A 88 22.73 4.20 18.64
CA LEU A 88 22.73 2.72 18.57
C LEU A 88 22.44 2.17 17.16
N SER A 89 21.62 2.86 16.35
CA SER A 89 21.26 2.44 15.00
C SER A 89 22.38 2.68 13.98
N ARG A 90 23.37 3.51 14.33
CA ARG A 90 24.51 3.81 13.47
C ARG A 90 25.60 2.75 13.58
N GLU A 91 25.61 1.99 14.68
CA GLU A 91 26.54 0.86 14.87
C GLU A 91 25.92 -0.49 14.49
N ARG A 92 24.59 -0.61 14.55
CA ARG A 92 23.88 -1.84 14.16
C ARG A 92 23.41 -1.79 12.71
N ASN A 93 23.80 -2.78 11.92
CA ASN A 93 23.38 -2.92 10.53
C ASN A 93 21.87 -3.23 10.44
N TRP A 94 21.07 -2.20 10.26
CA TRP A 94 19.61 -2.32 10.12
C TRP A 94 19.19 -3.18 8.92
N LEU A 95 20.00 -3.23 7.85
CA LEU A 95 19.78 -4.12 6.70
C LEU A 95 19.89 -5.59 7.11
N LEU A 96 20.92 -5.95 7.88
CA LEU A 96 21.09 -7.31 8.39
C LEU A 96 19.92 -7.68 9.32
N ALA A 97 19.48 -6.74 10.15
CA ALA A 97 18.28 -6.89 10.97
C ALA A 97 17.04 -7.20 10.13
N SER A 98 16.86 -6.45 9.03
CA SER A 98 15.74 -6.66 8.11
C SER A 98 15.78 -8.03 7.46
N VAL A 99 16.95 -8.48 7.00
CA VAL A 99 17.12 -9.82 6.41
C VAL A 99 16.82 -10.92 7.43
N LEU A 100 17.41 -10.84 8.62
CA LEU A 100 17.19 -11.82 9.68
C LEU A 100 15.74 -11.82 10.19
N GLY A 101 15.17 -10.64 10.38
CA GLY A 101 13.79 -10.45 10.82
C GLY A 101 12.80 -10.98 9.79
N PHE A 102 13.01 -10.70 8.50
CA PHE A 102 12.19 -11.23 7.43
C PHE A 102 12.32 -12.76 7.30
N GLY A 103 13.53 -13.31 7.37
CA GLY A 103 13.74 -14.75 7.35
C GLY A 103 13.06 -15.48 8.51
N PHE A 104 13.14 -14.90 9.72
CA PHE A 104 12.46 -15.43 10.89
C PHE A 104 10.93 -15.33 10.77
N LEU A 105 10.42 -14.21 10.26
CA LEU A 105 8.99 -14.01 9.99
C LEU A 105 8.47 -15.04 8.99
N PHE A 106 9.18 -15.23 7.88
CA PHE A 106 8.82 -16.18 6.84
C PHE A 106 8.76 -17.61 7.38
N LEU A 107 9.78 -18.02 8.15
CA LEU A 107 9.81 -19.33 8.80
C LEU A 107 8.62 -19.52 9.75
N LEU A 108 8.32 -18.51 10.58
CA LEU A 108 7.18 -18.56 11.50
C LEU A 108 5.86 -18.72 10.75
N VAL A 109 5.63 -17.90 9.72
CA VAL A 109 4.41 -17.94 8.92
C VAL A 109 4.25 -19.30 8.24
N PHE A 110 5.33 -19.82 7.64
CA PHE A 110 5.34 -21.14 7.02
C PHE A 110 4.98 -22.26 8.02
N LEU A 111 5.57 -22.23 9.22
CA LEU A 111 5.25 -23.19 10.28
C LEU A 111 3.80 -23.06 10.76
N THR A 112 3.30 -21.83 10.92
CA THR A 112 1.90 -21.60 11.32
C THR A 112 0.92 -22.03 10.26
N SER A 113 1.25 -21.91 8.97
CA SER A 113 0.42 -22.40 7.87
C SER A 113 0.33 -23.92 7.87
N ILE A 114 1.45 -24.63 8.01
CA ILE A 114 1.44 -26.10 8.14
C ILE A 114 0.60 -26.53 9.33
N LEU A 115 0.75 -25.86 10.47
CA LEU A 115 -0.01 -26.20 11.67
C LEU A 115 -1.51 -25.92 11.49
N ALA A 116 -1.87 -24.79 10.87
CA ALA A 116 -3.25 -24.43 10.58
C ALA A 116 -3.91 -25.45 9.64
N ASP A 117 -3.23 -25.86 8.56
CA ASP A 117 -3.74 -26.88 7.63
C ASP A 117 -3.99 -28.23 8.32
N ARG A 118 -3.15 -28.58 9.30
CA ARG A 118 -3.28 -29.83 10.07
C ARG A 118 -4.40 -29.80 11.09
N LEU A 119 -4.68 -28.64 11.68
CA LEU A 119 -5.66 -28.51 12.78
C LEU A 119 -7.05 -28.10 12.30
N ILE A 120 -7.13 -27.21 11.30
CA ILE A 120 -8.37 -26.54 10.88
C ILE A 120 -8.78 -26.99 9.46
N GLY A 121 -7.84 -27.55 8.70
CA GLY A 121 -8.02 -27.92 7.30
C GLY A 121 -7.67 -26.77 6.34
N PRO A 122 -7.44 -27.07 5.06
CA PRO A 122 -7.07 -26.07 4.07
C PRO A 122 -8.20 -25.07 3.87
N LYS A 123 -7.94 -23.80 4.21
CA LYS A 123 -8.87 -22.70 3.93
C LYS A 123 -8.55 -22.09 2.57
N ALA A 124 -9.59 -21.90 1.76
CA ALA A 124 -9.45 -21.11 0.54
C ALA A 124 -9.06 -19.67 0.92
N VAL A 125 -8.00 -19.14 0.32
CA VAL A 125 -7.56 -17.75 0.53
C VAL A 125 -8.50 -16.82 -0.24
N ASN A 126 -9.67 -16.55 0.31
CA ASN A 126 -10.67 -15.66 -0.25
C ASN A 126 -10.46 -14.23 0.29
N ASN A 127 -9.36 -13.59 -0.14
CA ASN A 127 -9.06 -12.22 0.26
C ASN A 127 -9.75 -11.21 -0.70
N PRO A 128 -10.71 -10.40 -0.24
CA PRO A 128 -11.45 -9.47 -1.09
C PRO A 128 -10.51 -8.49 -1.82
N ILE A 129 -9.41 -8.10 -1.17
CA ILE A 129 -8.35 -7.23 -1.73
C ILE A 129 -7.79 -7.82 -3.03
N VAL A 130 -7.63 -9.14 -3.11
CA VAL A 130 -7.02 -9.78 -4.28
C VAL A 130 -8.01 -9.87 -5.44
N LYS A 131 -9.29 -10.14 -5.15
CA LYS A 131 -10.34 -10.07 -6.18
C LYS A 131 -10.42 -8.68 -6.79
N GLU A 132 -10.34 -7.65 -5.96
CA GLU A 132 -10.31 -6.26 -6.37
C GLU A 132 -9.11 -5.94 -7.30
N ILE A 133 -7.91 -6.35 -6.90
CA ILE A 133 -6.69 -6.17 -7.70
C ILE A 133 -6.81 -6.90 -9.05
N LEU A 134 -7.30 -8.14 -9.06
CA LEU A 134 -7.46 -8.93 -10.28
C LEU A 134 -8.45 -8.31 -11.28
N LEU A 135 -9.45 -7.57 -10.80
CA LEU A 135 -10.51 -6.96 -11.62
C LEU A 135 -10.18 -5.54 -12.12
N SER A 136 -9.10 -4.92 -11.63
CA SER A 136 -8.73 -3.52 -11.94
C SER A 136 -7.89 -3.34 -13.22
N SER A 137 -7.80 -2.11 -13.74
CA SER A 137 -6.89 -1.76 -14.85
C SER A 137 -5.40 -1.90 -14.45
N ASP A 138 -4.48 -2.00 -15.40
CA ASP A 138 -3.04 -2.20 -15.09
C ASP A 138 -2.41 -1.04 -14.30
N ILE A 139 -2.89 0.19 -14.53
CA ILE A 139 -2.46 1.38 -13.78
C ILE A 139 -3.02 1.31 -12.35
N SER A 140 -4.29 0.92 -12.19
CA SER A 140 -4.93 0.77 -10.89
C SER A 140 -4.35 -0.38 -10.08
N LYS A 141 -3.97 -1.50 -10.72
CA LYS A 141 -3.20 -2.58 -10.08
C LYS A 141 -1.89 -2.06 -9.50
N ALA A 142 -1.11 -1.33 -10.29
CA ALA A 142 0.17 -0.78 -9.84
C ALA A 142 -0.02 0.17 -8.65
N ALA A 143 -1.05 1.00 -8.68
CA ALA A 143 -1.41 1.88 -7.58
C ALA A 143 -1.85 1.11 -6.32
N CYS A 144 -2.71 0.09 -6.45
CA CYS A 144 -3.12 -0.79 -5.35
C CYS A 144 -1.91 -1.48 -4.70
N VAL A 145 -1.00 -2.04 -5.51
CA VAL A 145 0.23 -2.68 -5.03
C VAL A 145 1.11 -1.68 -4.28
N ALA A 146 1.29 -0.47 -4.83
CA ALA A 146 2.10 0.57 -4.17
C ALA A 146 1.49 0.98 -2.82
N VAL A 147 0.17 1.15 -2.75
CA VAL A 147 -0.52 1.48 -1.50
C VAL A 147 -0.36 0.34 -0.49
N TYR A 148 -0.67 -0.89 -0.87
CA TYR A 148 -0.65 -2.06 0.01
C TYR A 148 0.77 -2.42 0.51
N CYS A 149 1.78 -2.32 -0.35
CA CYS A 149 3.15 -2.75 -0.04
C CYS A 149 4.04 -1.62 0.49
N ILE A 150 3.70 -0.34 0.26
CA ILE A 150 4.58 0.79 0.61
C ILE A 150 3.88 1.77 1.53
N VAL A 151 2.74 2.33 1.09
CA VAL A 151 2.08 3.43 1.82
C VAL A 151 1.51 2.92 3.15
N THR A 152 0.80 1.80 3.14
CA THR A 152 0.19 1.22 4.34
C THR A 152 1.25 0.83 5.38
N PRO A 153 2.29 0.03 5.04
CA PRO A 153 3.37 -0.27 5.99
C PRO A 153 4.06 0.98 6.54
N LEU A 154 4.31 1.99 5.71
CA LEU A 154 4.94 3.23 6.16
C LEU A 154 4.10 3.93 7.25
N LEU A 155 2.79 4.06 7.02
CA LEU A 155 1.86 4.69 7.96
C LEU A 155 1.72 3.87 9.24
N GLU A 156 1.52 2.56 9.10
CA GLU A 156 1.36 1.67 10.25
C GLU A 156 2.61 1.60 11.12
N GLU A 157 3.79 1.43 10.53
CA GLU A 157 5.03 1.42 11.32
C GLU A 157 5.27 2.75 12.05
N THR A 158 4.98 3.87 11.40
CA THR A 158 5.06 5.20 12.02
C THR A 158 4.17 5.29 13.25
N VAL A 159 2.93 4.81 13.16
CA VAL A 159 1.97 4.84 14.27
C VAL A 159 2.29 3.81 15.35
N TYR A 160 2.48 2.54 15.00
CA TYR A 160 2.61 1.47 15.97
C TYR A 160 4.02 1.37 16.57
N ARG A 161 5.08 1.58 15.78
CA ARG A 161 6.47 1.40 16.25
C ARG A 161 7.08 2.74 16.63
N GLY A 162 7.00 3.69 15.71
CA GLY A 162 7.51 5.03 15.95
C GLY A 162 6.82 5.67 17.15
N PHE A 163 5.49 5.62 17.17
CA PHE A 163 4.72 6.30 18.20
C PHE A 163 4.31 5.39 19.38
N LEU A 164 3.46 4.39 19.17
CA LEU A 164 2.78 3.66 20.25
C LEU A 164 3.78 2.88 21.10
N LEU A 165 4.64 2.07 20.46
CA LEU A 165 5.68 1.30 21.14
C LEU A 165 6.66 2.20 21.90
N THR A 166 7.10 3.31 21.30
CA THR A 166 7.97 4.29 21.96
C THR A 166 7.29 4.92 23.17
N SER A 167 6.00 5.26 23.07
CA SER A 167 5.22 5.81 24.18
C SER A 167 5.09 4.81 25.34
N ILE A 168 4.67 3.57 25.05
CA ILE A 168 4.48 2.53 26.07
C ILE A 168 5.81 2.14 26.72
N SER A 169 6.89 2.02 25.94
CA SER A 169 8.23 1.67 26.46
C SER A 169 8.83 2.73 27.38
N SER A 170 8.29 3.94 27.44
CA SER A 170 8.68 4.94 28.45
C SER A 170 8.18 4.60 29.87
N THR A 171 7.19 3.71 29.99
CA THR A 171 6.54 3.35 31.26
C THR A 171 6.77 1.90 31.68
N MET A 172 7.26 1.04 30.78
CA MET A 172 7.50 -0.37 31.05
C MET A 172 8.71 -0.93 30.27
N LYS A 173 9.17 -2.13 30.64
CA LYS A 173 10.25 -2.82 29.93
C LYS A 173 9.90 -3.03 28.45
N TRP A 174 10.88 -2.85 27.58
CA TRP A 174 10.69 -2.90 26.12
C TRP A 174 10.05 -4.21 25.64
N GLN A 175 10.34 -5.36 26.25
CA GLN A 175 9.72 -6.63 25.86
C GLN A 175 8.20 -6.63 26.07
N LYS A 176 7.76 -6.09 27.21
CA LYS A 176 6.32 -5.96 27.51
C LYS A 176 5.67 -4.94 26.59
N ALA A 177 6.36 -3.84 26.31
CA ALA A 177 5.87 -2.82 25.38
C ALA A 177 5.69 -3.39 23.96
N VAL A 178 6.64 -4.18 23.47
CA VAL A 178 6.52 -4.88 22.17
C VAL A 178 5.32 -5.80 22.16
N PHE A 179 5.15 -6.64 23.19
CA PHE A 179 4.01 -7.55 23.27
C PHE A 179 2.68 -6.79 23.23
N VAL A 180 2.53 -5.78 24.09
CA VAL A 180 1.30 -4.97 24.17
C VAL A 180 1.02 -4.22 22.86
N SER A 181 2.03 -3.58 22.26
CA SER A 181 1.84 -2.88 20.98
C SER A 181 1.46 -3.83 19.85
N SER A 182 1.98 -5.06 19.87
CA SER A 182 1.68 -6.08 18.86
C SER A 182 0.27 -6.62 18.98
N VAL A 183 -0.21 -6.81 20.21
CA VAL A 183 -1.61 -7.18 20.49
C VAL A 183 -2.55 -6.05 20.06
N ILE A 184 -2.21 -4.78 20.34
CA ILE A 184 -3.00 -3.63 19.90
C ILE A 184 -3.02 -3.54 18.37
N PHE A 185 -1.86 -3.69 17.71
CA PHE A 185 -1.77 -3.75 16.25
C PHE A 185 -2.70 -4.81 15.66
N SER A 186 -2.67 -6.01 16.24
CA SER A 186 -3.53 -7.12 15.79
C SER A 186 -5.02 -6.90 16.08
N ALA A 187 -5.37 -6.38 17.26
CA ALA A 187 -6.75 -6.05 17.60
C ALA A 187 -7.29 -4.96 16.65
N ALA A 188 -6.42 -4.02 16.31
CA ALA A 188 -6.66 -2.98 15.32
C ALA A 188 -6.62 -3.49 13.87
N HIS A 189 -6.87 -4.78 13.63
CA HIS A 189 -7.21 -5.31 12.32
C HIS A 189 -8.60 -5.99 12.28
N PHE A 190 -9.30 -6.11 13.43
CA PHE A 190 -10.66 -6.68 13.57
C PHE A 190 -10.82 -8.06 12.91
N SER A 191 -9.70 -8.76 12.72
CA SER A 191 -9.65 -10.07 12.10
C SER A 191 -9.39 -11.10 13.18
N GLY A 192 -10.47 -11.67 13.72
CA GLY A 192 -10.37 -12.71 14.75
C GLY A 192 -9.56 -13.92 14.29
N GLU A 193 -9.71 -14.32 13.01
CA GLU A 193 -8.97 -15.45 12.44
C GLU A 193 -7.48 -15.17 12.31
N ASN A 194 -7.10 -13.97 11.90
CA ASN A 194 -5.69 -13.59 11.70
C ASN A 194 -5.05 -12.99 12.95
N PHE A 195 -5.76 -12.92 14.07
CA PHE A 195 -5.29 -12.22 15.27
C PHE A 195 -3.95 -12.77 15.78
N LEU A 196 -3.82 -14.09 15.87
CA LEU A 196 -2.58 -14.70 16.34
C LEU A 196 -1.43 -14.42 15.38
N GLN A 197 -1.66 -14.54 14.08
CA GLN A 197 -0.66 -14.29 13.04
C GLN A 197 -0.21 -12.83 13.03
N LEU A 198 -1.16 -11.88 13.06
CA LEU A 198 -0.90 -10.44 13.11
C LEU A 198 -0.19 -10.04 14.40
N SER A 199 -0.48 -10.69 15.53
CA SER A 199 0.24 -10.48 16.79
C SER A 199 1.70 -10.93 16.69
N ILE A 200 1.97 -12.06 16.02
CA ILE A 200 3.34 -12.57 15.79
C ILE A 200 4.12 -11.63 14.87
N ILE A 201 3.53 -11.23 13.74
CA ILE A 201 4.11 -10.23 12.83
C ILE A 201 4.40 -8.94 13.60
N GLY A 202 3.42 -8.52 14.40
CA GLY A 202 3.49 -7.46 15.38
C GLY A 202 4.79 -7.47 16.17
N CYS A 203 5.07 -8.61 16.80
CA CYS A 203 6.21 -8.82 17.68
C CYS A 203 7.54 -8.79 16.93
N VAL A 204 7.64 -9.41 15.75
CA VAL A 204 8.87 -9.43 14.95
C VAL A 204 9.26 -8.01 14.53
N LEU A 205 8.29 -7.25 14.03
CA LEU A 205 8.47 -5.86 13.64
C LEU A 205 8.87 -4.98 14.84
N GLY A 206 8.18 -5.12 15.98
CA GLY A 206 8.53 -4.39 17.21
C GLY A 206 9.92 -4.74 17.74
N CYS A 207 10.30 -6.02 17.75
CA CYS A 207 11.64 -6.47 18.13
C CYS A 207 12.71 -5.92 17.20
N SER A 208 12.46 -5.93 15.88
CA SER A 208 13.39 -5.35 14.90
C SER A 208 13.60 -3.86 15.14
N TYR A 209 12.52 -3.11 15.39
CA TYR A 209 12.60 -1.69 15.74
C TYR A 209 13.38 -1.45 17.04
N CYS A 210 13.08 -2.19 18.12
CA CYS A 210 13.78 -2.04 19.39
C CYS A 210 15.26 -2.43 19.30
N TRP A 211 15.61 -3.42 18.46
CA TRP A 211 16.98 -3.86 18.27
C TRP A 211 17.78 -2.88 17.41
N THR A 212 17.21 -2.38 16.32
CA THR A 212 17.90 -1.48 15.39
C THR A 212 17.84 -0.02 15.82
N GLY A 213 16.81 0.39 16.56
CA GLY A 213 16.48 1.80 16.77
C GLY A 213 16.17 2.55 15.46
N ASN A 214 15.84 1.82 14.38
CA ASN A 214 15.58 2.38 13.06
C ASN A 214 14.23 1.89 12.52
N LEU A 215 13.33 2.85 12.25
CA LEU A 215 12.01 2.56 11.71
C LEU A 215 12.07 1.90 10.33
N SER A 216 13.08 2.23 9.52
CA SER A 216 13.27 1.66 8.19
C SER A 216 13.39 0.14 8.21
N SER A 217 13.94 -0.46 9.28
CA SER A 217 14.04 -1.91 9.34
C SER A 217 12.67 -2.57 9.43
N SER A 218 11.81 -2.04 10.31
CA SER A 218 10.44 -2.51 10.46
C SER A 218 9.62 -2.29 9.19
N ILE A 219 9.74 -1.11 8.56
CA ILE A 219 9.04 -0.79 7.30
C ILE A 219 9.42 -1.79 6.21
N VAL A 220 10.71 -2.07 6.02
CA VAL A 220 11.17 -3.00 4.98
C VAL A 220 10.66 -4.42 5.23
N ILE A 221 10.73 -4.93 6.47
CA ILE A 221 10.21 -6.27 6.79
C ILE A 221 8.70 -6.34 6.50
N HIS A 222 7.95 -5.32 6.91
CA HIS A 222 6.50 -5.27 6.72
C HIS A 222 6.13 -5.17 5.23
N SER A 223 6.78 -4.28 4.48
CA SER A 223 6.60 -4.16 3.03
C SER A 223 6.91 -5.46 2.29
N LEU A 224 7.99 -6.15 2.63
CA LEU A 224 8.35 -7.44 2.03
C LEU A 224 7.32 -8.53 2.37
N TYR A 225 6.81 -8.54 3.60
CA TYR A 225 5.77 -9.48 4.00
C TYR A 225 4.47 -9.27 3.22
N ASN A 226 4.04 -8.01 3.07
CA ASN A 226 2.85 -7.66 2.29
C ASN A 226 3.04 -8.02 0.82
N ALA A 227 4.18 -7.69 0.24
CA ALA A 227 4.51 -8.02 -1.16
C ALA A 227 4.51 -9.54 -1.40
N LEU A 228 5.13 -10.31 -0.50
CA LEU A 228 5.13 -11.78 -0.59
C LEU A 228 3.71 -12.35 -0.49
N THR A 229 2.92 -11.90 0.49
CA THR A 229 1.54 -12.36 0.68
C THR A 229 0.70 -12.06 -0.55
N LEU A 230 0.83 -10.85 -1.12
CA LEU A 230 0.14 -10.47 -2.34
C LEU A 230 0.57 -11.33 -3.52
N MET A 231 1.88 -11.55 -3.71
CA MET A 231 2.41 -12.41 -4.76
C MET A 231 1.88 -13.85 -4.65
N LEU A 232 1.94 -14.45 -3.47
CA LEU A 232 1.44 -15.81 -3.24
C LEU A 232 -0.05 -15.92 -3.55
N THR A 233 -0.84 -14.91 -3.19
CA THR A 233 -2.29 -14.92 -3.44
C THR A 233 -2.64 -14.66 -4.91
N LEU A 234 -1.78 -13.97 -5.67
CA LEU A 234 -1.94 -13.81 -7.12
C LEU A 234 -1.53 -15.07 -7.90
N LEU A 235 -0.68 -15.92 -7.32
CA LEU A 235 -0.23 -17.18 -7.92
C LEU A 235 -1.11 -18.39 -7.57
N SER A 236 -1.89 -18.30 -6.49
CA SER A 236 -2.80 -19.37 -6.00
C SER A 236 -4.11 -19.42 -6.78
#